data_AF-A0A2D4N1F0-F1
#
_entry.id   AF-A0A2D4N1F0-F1
#
_cell.length_a   1.000
_cell.length_b   1.000
_cell.length_c   1.000
_cell.angle_alpha   90.00
_cell.angle_beta   90.00
_cell.angle_gamma   90.00
#
_symmetry.space_group_name_H-M   'P 1'
#
loop_
_entity.id
_entity.type
_entity.pdbx_description
1 polymer ?
#
loop_
_entity_poly.entity_id
_entity_poly.type
_entity_poly.pdbx_seq_one_letter_code
_entity_poly.pdbx_strand_id
1 'polypeptide(L)'
;MGIWCYTFADMPWYQRNIATILFSTPPSSTYEEALQYFQKAENVEPNFYSKNLLFLGKTYMKLNNKKMALLWLTKARDRLPHTEEDKQVQKEALELLNSI
;
A
#
# COMPACT_ATOMS: atom_id res chain seq x y z
N MET A 1 -4.37 0.42 -9.99
CA MET A 1 -2.96 0.25 -10.41
C MET A 1 -1.99 0.20 -9.24
N GLY A 2 -2.03 1.11 -8.26
CA GLY A 2 -1.07 1.10 -7.13
C GLY A 2 -1.03 -0.20 -6.32
N ILE A 3 -2.20 -0.78 -5.97
CA ILE A 3 -2.25 -2.08 -5.26
C ILE A 3 -1.61 -3.20 -6.09
N TRP A 4 -1.80 -3.20 -7.41
CA TRP A 4 -1.17 -4.17 -8.30
C TRP A 4 0.36 -4.04 -8.23
N CYS A 5 0.88 -2.83 -8.40
CA CYS A 5 2.31 -2.55 -8.28
C CYS A 5 2.87 -3.00 -6.92
N TYR A 6 2.19 -2.65 -5.84
CA TYR A 6 2.57 -3.05 -4.48
C TYR A 6 2.62 -4.58 -4.33
N THR A 7 1.58 -5.29 -4.78
CA THR A 7 1.50 -6.76 -4.65
C THR A 7 2.64 -7.45 -5.40
N PHE A 8 2.98 -6.97 -6.60
CA PHE A 8 4.11 -7.53 -7.37
C PHE A 8 5.47 -7.16 -6.77
N ALA A 9 5.60 -5.95 -6.21
CA ALA A 9 6.80 -5.55 -5.49
C ALA A 9 7.03 -6.39 -4.22
N ASP A 10 5.96 -6.70 -3.48
CA ASP A 10 5.99 -7.47 -2.22
C ASP A 10 6.02 -8.99 -2.42
N MET A 11 5.88 -9.47 -3.66
CA MET A 11 5.92 -10.89 -3.98
C MET A 11 7.31 -11.48 -3.69
N PRO A 12 7.41 -12.51 -2.82
CA PRO A 12 8.66 -13.20 -2.53
C PRO A 12 9.30 -13.78 -3.80
N TRP A 13 10.63 -13.79 -3.85
CA TRP A 13 11.39 -14.25 -5.02
C TRP A 13 11.00 -15.65 -5.51
N TYR A 14 10.63 -16.56 -4.60
CA TYR A 14 10.27 -17.94 -4.95
C TYR A 14 8.90 -18.04 -5.64
N GLN A 15 7.97 -17.13 -5.36
CA GLN A 15 6.68 -17.07 -6.06
C GLN A 15 6.84 -16.54 -7.50
N ARG A 16 7.85 -15.68 -7.73
CA ARG A 16 8.17 -15.16 -9.07
C ARG A 16 8.62 -16.28 -10.04
N ASN A 17 9.27 -17.32 -9.54
CA ASN A 17 9.70 -18.48 -10.34
C ASN A 17 8.52 -19.35 -10.84
N ILE A 18 7.37 -19.30 -10.18
CA ILE A 18 6.16 -19.97 -10.68
C ILE A 18 5.53 -19.13 -11.80
N ALA A 19 5.60 -17.80 -11.69
CA ALA A 19 5.14 -16.89 -12.73
C ALA A 19 6.00 -16.96 -14.01
N THR A 20 7.31 -17.27 -13.94
CA THR A 20 8.15 -17.48 -15.13
C THR A 20 7.77 -18.73 -15.94
N ILE A 21 7.15 -19.73 -15.29
CA ILE A 21 6.71 -20.96 -15.98
C ILE A 21 5.41 -20.69 -16.77
N LEU A 22 4.54 -19.83 -16.25
CA LEU A 22 3.25 -19.50 -16.86
C LEU A 22 3.32 -18.28 -17.80
N PHE A 23 4.24 -17.35 -17.55
CA PHE A 23 4.44 -16.12 -18.31
C PHE A 23 5.90 -16.03 -18.77
N SER A 24 6.14 -15.80 -20.06
CA SER A 24 7.50 -15.68 -20.63
C SER A 24 8.35 -14.60 -19.94
N THR A 25 7.71 -13.63 -19.28
CA THR A 25 8.35 -12.69 -18.37
C THR A 25 7.43 -12.48 -17.17
N PRO A 26 7.87 -12.74 -15.93
CA PRO A 26 7.04 -12.54 -14.75
C PRO A 26 6.69 -11.06 -14.65
N PRO A 27 5.41 -10.70 -14.42
CA PRO A 27 5.07 -9.30 -14.18
C PRO A 27 5.87 -8.84 -12.95
N SER A 28 6.50 -7.68 -13.06
CA SER A 28 7.26 -7.09 -11.96
C SER A 28 6.92 -5.62 -11.85
N SER A 29 7.02 -5.10 -10.64
CA SER A 29 6.81 -3.68 -10.34
C SER A 29 7.58 -3.34 -9.07
N THR A 30 7.72 -2.04 -8.78
CA THR A 30 8.44 -1.57 -7.59
C THR A 30 7.53 -0.81 -6.62
N TYR A 31 8.00 -0.63 -5.39
CA TYR A 31 7.30 0.19 -4.40
C TYR A 31 7.24 1.66 -4.81
N GLU A 32 8.22 2.17 -5.55
CA GLU A 32 8.21 3.53 -6.11
C GLU A 32 7.10 3.72 -7.13
N GLU A 33 6.88 2.75 -8.02
CA GLU A 33 5.76 2.79 -8.97
C GLU A 33 4.42 2.76 -8.23
N ALA A 34 4.29 1.87 -7.23
CA ALA A 34 3.11 1.83 -6.38
C ALA A 34 2.85 3.19 -5.70
N LEU A 35 3.90 3.79 -5.15
CA LEU A 35 3.83 5.09 -4.49
C LEU A 35 3.33 6.18 -5.44
N GLN A 36 3.86 6.24 -6.67
CA GLN A 36 3.43 7.22 -7.66
C GLN A 36 1.94 7.10 -7.97
N TYR A 37 1.43 5.88 -8.14
CA TYR A 37 0.00 5.66 -8.39
C TYR A 37 -0.86 6.06 -7.20
N PHE A 38 -0.45 5.72 -5.98
CA PHE A 38 -1.22 6.08 -4.78
C PHE A 38 -1.22 7.59 -4.52
N GLN A 39 -0.09 8.27 -4.74
CA GLN A 39 -0.01 9.73 -4.67
C GLN A 39 -0.87 10.41 -5.74
N LYS A 40 -0.86 9.87 -6.97
CA LYS A 40 -1.72 10.38 -8.04
C LYS A 40 -3.20 10.23 -7.68
N ALA A 41 -3.59 9.12 -7.06
CA ALA A 41 -4.96 8.93 -6.57
C ALA A 41 -5.33 9.97 -5.50
N GLU A 42 -4.47 10.23 -4.51
CA GLU A 42 -4.70 11.28 -3.51
C GLU A 42 -4.74 12.69 -4.13
N ASN A 43 -3.97 12.95 -5.19
CA ASN A 43 -3.98 14.25 -5.86
C ASN A 43 -5.27 14.48 -6.67
N VAL A 44 -5.88 13.41 -7.20
CA VAL A 44 -7.13 13.49 -7.95
C VAL A 44 -8.31 13.71 -7.01
N GLU A 45 -8.39 12.91 -5.93
CA GLU A 45 -9.45 13.04 -4.94
C GLU A 45 -8.90 12.78 -3.52
N PRO A 46 -8.48 13.84 -2.81
CA PRO A 46 -7.83 13.71 -1.51
C PRO A 46 -8.72 13.05 -0.46
N ASN A 47 -8.17 12.07 0.26
CA ASN A 47 -8.89 11.34 1.29
C ASN A 47 -10.22 10.76 0.79
N PHE A 48 -10.31 10.32 -0.47
CA PHE A 48 -11.51 9.62 -0.94
C PHE A 48 -11.56 8.17 -0.45
N TYR A 49 -10.42 7.46 -0.57
CA TYR A 49 -10.36 6.02 -0.33
C TYR A 49 -9.41 5.68 0.82
N SER A 50 -9.97 5.17 1.93
CA SER A 50 -9.22 4.84 3.16
C SER A 50 -8.07 3.87 2.89
N LYS A 51 -8.30 2.86 2.06
CA LYS A 51 -7.30 1.87 1.69
C LYS A 51 -6.13 2.50 0.93
N ASN A 52 -6.35 3.55 0.14
CA ASN A 52 -5.26 4.28 -0.51
C ASN A 52 -4.29 4.87 0.54
N LEU A 53 -4.82 5.46 1.62
CA LEU A 53 -4.03 5.99 2.73
C LEU A 53 -3.23 4.89 3.44
N LEU A 54 -3.85 3.74 3.69
CA LEU A 54 -3.18 2.57 4.28
C LEU A 54 -2.03 2.09 3.41
N PHE A 55 -2.26 1.93 2.10
CA PHE A 55 -1.22 1.48 1.19
C PHE A 55 -0.12 2.52 0.98
N LEU A 56 -0.41 3.82 1.04
CA LEU A 56 0.64 4.85 1.13
C LEU A 56 1.53 4.62 2.34
N GLY A 57 0.93 4.41 3.52
CA GLY A 57 1.64 4.08 4.74
C GLY A 57 2.55 2.85 4.59
N LYS A 58 1.99 1.72 4.13
CA LYS A 58 2.71 0.47 3.89
C LYS A 58 3.85 0.63 2.89
N THR A 59 3.61 1.35 1.80
CA THR A 59 4.62 1.60 0.76
C THR A 59 5.78 2.41 1.32
N TYR A 60 5.52 3.45 2.11
CA TYR A 60 6.57 4.20 2.78
C TYR A 60 7.34 3.39 3.82
N MET A 61 6.71 2.43 4.52
CA MET A 61 7.42 1.49 5.38
C MET A 61 8.42 0.65 4.58
N LYS A 62 7.99 0.09 3.43
CA LYS A 62 8.85 -0.71 2.54
C LYS A 62 10.00 0.10 1.95
N LEU A 63 9.79 1.40 1.75
CA LEU A 63 10.81 2.36 1.31
C LEU A 63 11.64 2.95 2.48
N ASN A 64 11.52 2.40 3.70
CA ASN A 64 12.20 2.87 4.92
C ASN A 64 11.98 4.36 5.27
N ASN A 65 10.92 4.98 4.75
CA ASN A 65 10.56 6.35 5.09
C ASN A 65 9.56 6.37 6.25
N LYS A 66 10.07 6.16 7.46
CA LYS A 66 9.26 6.08 8.69
C LYS A 66 8.39 7.32 8.92
N LYS A 67 8.91 8.52 8.65
CA LYS A 67 8.18 9.78 8.84
C LYS A 67 6.91 9.81 8.02
N MET A 68 7.01 9.46 6.73
CA MET A 68 5.86 9.43 5.85
C MET A 68 4.94 8.25 6.15
N ALA A 69 5.48 7.09 6.53
CA ALA A 69 4.67 5.96 6.97
C ALA A 69 3.77 6.34 8.16
N LEU A 70 4.33 6.95 9.21
CA LEU A 70 3.59 7.43 10.37
C LEU A 70 2.48 8.41 9.97
N LEU A 71 2.79 9.38 9.10
CA LEU A 71 1.82 10.35 8.61
C LEU A 71 0.61 9.68 7.96
N TRP A 72 0.83 8.77 7.01
CA TRP A 72 -0.25 8.18 6.23
C TRP A 72 -1.04 7.12 7.00
N LEU A 73 -0.37 6.32 7.84
CA LEU A 73 -1.07 5.36 8.70
C LEU A 73 -1.90 6.07 9.78
N THR A 74 -1.41 7.18 10.32
CA THR A 74 -2.20 8.01 11.25
C THR A 74 -3.47 8.54 10.57
N LYS A 75 -3.34 9.07 9.34
CA LYS A 75 -4.51 9.49 8.55
C LYS A 75 -5.49 8.34 8.28
N ALA A 76 -4.98 7.15 7.96
CA ALA A 76 -5.81 5.98 7.71
C ALA A 76 -6.58 5.53 8.97
N ARG A 77 -5.93 5.54 10.14
CA ARG A 77 -6.53 5.22 11.44
C ARG A 77 -7.59 6.24 11.85
N ASP A 78 -7.31 7.53 11.69
CA ASP A 78 -8.16 8.61 12.24
C ASP A 78 -9.36 8.96 11.34
N ARG A 79 -9.42 8.41 10.12
CA ARG A 79 -10.54 8.62 9.19
C ARG A 79 -11.81 7.97 9.70
N LEU A 80 -12.95 8.67 9.70
CA LEU A 80 -14.25 8.11 10.07
C LEU A 80 -14.62 6.90 9.15
N PRO A 81 -14.93 5.72 9.71
CA PRO A 81 -15.27 4.55 8.92
C PRO A 81 -16.74 4.62 8.48
N HIS A 82 -16.99 4.42 7.18
CA HIS A 82 -18.35 4.37 6.61
C HIS A 82 -18.73 2.94 6.20
N THR A 83 -17.73 2.11 5.95
CA THR A 83 -17.87 0.73 5.50
C THR A 83 -17.09 -0.22 6.42
N GLU A 84 -17.37 -1.52 6.33
CA GLU A 84 -16.56 -2.54 7.02
C GLU A 84 -15.11 -2.57 6.50
N GLU A 85 -14.88 -2.23 5.22
CA GLU A 85 -13.52 -2.08 4.67
C GLU A 85 -12.77 -0.95 5.38
N ASP A 86 -13.42 0.17 5.66
CA ASP A 86 -12.79 1.28 6.40
C ASP A 86 -12.40 0.86 7.82
N LYS A 87 -13.25 0.08 8.51
CA LYS A 87 -12.93 -0.44 9.85
C LYS A 87 -11.72 -1.37 9.82
N GLN A 88 -11.65 -2.24 8.81
CA GLN A 88 -10.49 -3.12 8.63
C GLN A 88 -9.22 -2.32 8.34
N VAL A 89 -9.33 -1.26 7.53
CA VAL A 89 -8.23 -0.33 7.25
C VAL A 89 -7.74 0.35 8.53
N GLN A 90 -8.63 0.87 9.37
CA GLN A 90 -8.26 1.50 10.64
C GLN A 90 -7.53 0.52 11.57
N LYS A 91 -8.05 -0.71 11.67
CA LYS A 91 -7.45 -1.76 12.50
C LYS A 91 -6.04 -2.10 12.03
N GLU A 92 -5.86 -2.36 10.73
CA GLU A 92 -4.54 -2.65 10.16
C GLU A 92 -3.58 -1.46 10.31
N ALA A 93 -4.06 -0.23 10.10
CA ALA A 93 -3.25 0.97 10.30
C ALA A 93 -2.77 1.10 11.75
N LEU A 94 -3.63 0.82 12.73
CA LEU A 94 -3.27 0.83 14.14
C LEU A 94 -2.24 -0.25 14.49
N GLU A 95 -2.42 -1.48 13.99
CA GLU A 95 -1.48 -2.58 14.18
C GLU A 95 -0.10 -2.22 13.59
N LEU A 96 -0.05 -1.64 12.39
CA LEU A 96 1.19 -1.21 11.76
C LEU A 96 1.86 -0.06 12.52
N LEU A 97 1.10 0.92 13.02
CA LEU A 97 1.64 2.03 13.81
C LEU A 97 2.33 1.55 15.09
N ASN A 98 1.82 0.48 15.71
CA ASN A 98 2.45 -0.13 16.89
C ASN A 98 3.74 -0.89 16.56
N SER A 99 4.04 -1.10 15.27
CA SER A 99 5.21 -1.85 14.79
C SER A 99 6.35 -0.98 14.23
N ILE A 100 6.14 0.34 14.08
CA ILE A 100 7.10 1.30 13.47
C ILE A 100 8.13 1.81 14.48
#